data_AF-A0A699TA49-F1
#
_entry.id   AF-A0A699TA49-F1
#
_cell.length_a   1.000
_cell.length_b   1.000
_cell.length_c   1.000
_cell.angle_alpha   90.00
_cell.angle_beta   90.00
_cell.angle_gamma   90.00
#
_symmetry.space_group_name_H-M   'P 1'
#
loop_
_entity.id
_entity.type
_entity.pdbx_description
1 polymer ?
#
loop_
_entity_poly.entity_id
_entity_poly.type
_entity_poly.pdbx_seq_one_letter_code
_entity_poly.pdbx_strand_id
1 'polypeptide(L)'
;KSFPIYEMDVKTAFHNGPLKEEVYVAQPDGFVDPDHPEKVYRLTKALYGLKQAPRAWYDELSNFLMSKGFTKGTIDPTKVLKQSQQGVSNDVLVNIKGVKV
;
A
#
# COMPACT_ATOMS: atom_id res chain seq x y z
N LYS A 1 -24.77 -17.02 7.99
CA LYS A 1 -23.82 -16.24 8.81
C LYS A 1 -23.47 -14.97 8.04
N SER A 2 -23.65 -13.80 8.64
CA SER A 2 -23.26 -12.51 8.05
C SER A 2 -21.95 -12.07 8.68
N PHE A 3 -20.96 -11.74 7.86
CA PHE A 3 -19.65 -11.25 8.34
C PHE A 3 -19.66 -9.72 8.29
N PRO A 4 -19.21 -9.03 9.36
CA PRO A 4 -19.04 -7.59 9.29
C PRO A 4 -17.92 -7.25 8.31
N ILE A 5 -18.25 -6.47 7.29
CA ILE A 5 -17.30 -5.98 6.29
C ILE A 5 -16.89 -4.57 6.69
N TYR A 6 -15.58 -4.33 6.75
CA TYR A 6 -15.01 -3.01 6.97
C TYR A 6 -14.27 -2.58 5.71
N GLU A 7 -14.66 -1.44 5.17
CA GLU A 7 -13.94 -0.81 4.07
C GLU A 7 -13.19 0.41 4.59
N MET A 8 -11.94 0.55 4.16
CA MET A 8 -11.09 1.68 4.53
C MET A 8 -10.52 2.29 3.26
N ASP A 9 -10.70 3.59 3.12
CA ASP A 9 -10.05 4.39 2.09
C ASP A 9 -8.84 5.11 2.71
N VAL A 10 -7.65 4.74 2.27
CA VAL A 10 -6.39 5.25 2.82
C VAL A 10 -5.92 6.43 1.97
N LYS A 11 -6.10 7.64 2.52
CA LYS A 11 -5.48 8.83 1.95
C LYS A 11 -3.96 8.64 1.92
N THR A 12 -3.34 9.07 0.82
CA THR A 12 -1.88 9.00 0.58
C THR A 12 -1.24 7.61 0.58
N ALA A 13 -2.02 6.53 0.38
CA ALA A 13 -1.57 5.14 0.31
C ALA A 13 -0.20 4.90 -0.37
N PHE A 14 0.05 5.52 -1.52
CA PHE A 14 1.30 5.33 -2.27
C PHE A 14 2.55 5.81 -1.51
N HIS A 15 2.45 6.84 -0.67
CA HIS A 15 3.57 7.39 0.09
C HIS A 15 4.02 6.49 1.26
N ASN A 16 3.32 5.38 1.49
CA ASN A 16 3.66 4.42 2.53
C ASN A 16 4.38 3.17 1.97
N GLY A 17 4.31 2.92 0.66
CA GLY A 17 5.00 1.79 0.04
C GLY A 17 6.47 2.13 -0.25
N PRO A 18 7.44 1.44 0.36
CA PRO A 18 8.83 1.58 -0.05
C PRO A 18 9.02 1.07 -1.48
N LEU A 19 9.85 1.76 -2.28
CA LEU A 19 10.24 1.27 -3.59
C LEU A 19 11.34 0.23 -3.44
N LYS A 20 11.13 -0.96 -4.01
CA LYS A 20 12.17 -2.00 -4.08
C LYS A 20 13.23 -1.68 -5.14
N GLU A 21 12.83 -0.95 -6.17
CA GLU A 21 13.67 -0.54 -7.28
C GLU A 21 14.19 0.89 -7.05
N GLU A 22 15.39 1.18 -7.53
CA GLU A 22 15.90 2.55 -7.55
C GLU A 22 15.22 3.34 -8.68
N VAL A 23 14.39 4.30 -8.29
CA VAL A 23 13.70 5.19 -9.24
C VAL A 23 14.26 6.58 -9.07
N TYR A 24 14.65 7.17 -10.19
CA TYR A 24 15.12 8.55 -10.27
C TYR A 24 14.12 9.38 -11.08
N VAL A 25 13.93 10.63 -10.66
CA VAL A 25 13.10 11.60 -11.37
C VAL A 25 13.90 12.86 -11.64
N ALA A 26 13.61 13.51 -12.76
CA ALA A 26 14.13 14.84 -13.04
C ALA A 26 13.72 15.82 -11.94
N GLN A 27 14.51 16.88 -11.79
CA GLN A 27 14.17 17.96 -10.87
C GLN A 27 12.87 18.62 -11.34
N PRO A 28 11.88 18.81 -10.45
CA PRO A 28 10.64 19.46 -10.83
C PRO A 28 10.88 20.94 -11.13
N ASP A 29 10.09 21.48 -12.05
CA ASP A 29 10.12 22.90 -12.38
C ASP A 29 9.94 23.75 -11.12
N GLY A 30 10.83 24.72 -10.92
CA GLY A 30 10.86 25.58 -9.73
C GLY A 30 11.64 25.02 -8.54
N PHE A 31 12.16 23.79 -8.61
CA PHE A 31 13.01 23.16 -7.59
C PHE A 31 14.39 22.73 -8.12
N VAL A 32 14.74 23.16 -9.34
CA VAL A 32 16.05 22.88 -9.94
C VAL A 32 17.14 23.58 -9.13
N ASP A 33 18.13 22.81 -8.69
CA ASP A 33 19.35 23.31 -8.07
C ASP A 33 20.17 24.10 -9.12
N PRO A 34 20.37 25.41 -8.95
CA PRO A 34 21.12 26.23 -9.91
C PRO A 34 22.58 25.80 -10.07
N ASP A 35 23.18 25.24 -9.03
CA ASP A 35 24.58 24.79 -9.04
C ASP A 35 24.72 23.39 -9.66
N HIS A 36 23.61 22.63 -9.75
CA HIS A 36 23.59 21.27 -10.26
C HIS A 36 22.31 20.95 -11.06
N PRO A 37 22.08 21.64 -12.19
CA PRO A 37 20.86 21.52 -12.96
C PRO A 37 20.63 20.12 -13.57
N GLU A 38 21.69 19.35 -13.77
CA GLU A 38 21.68 18.00 -14.35
C GLU A 38 21.39 16.89 -13.34
N LYS A 39 21.36 17.18 -12.04
CA LYS A 39 21.07 16.17 -11.01
C LYS A 39 19.64 15.67 -11.10
N VAL A 40 19.42 14.50 -10.52
CA VAL A 40 18.11 13.84 -10.40
C VAL A 40 17.84 13.47 -8.95
N TYR A 41 16.57 13.40 -8.56
CA TYR A 41 16.17 12.97 -7.23
C TYR A 41 15.89 11.47 -7.21
N ARG A 42 16.42 10.77 -6.20
CA ARG A 42 16.05 9.37 -5.93
C ARG A 42 14.79 9.32 -5.09
N LEU A 43 13.78 8.60 -5.58
CA LEU A 43 12.55 8.36 -4.82
C LEU A 43 12.77 7.28 -3.77
N THR A 44 12.50 7.59 -2.51
CA THR A 44 12.53 6.61 -1.40
C THR A 44 11.17 5.98 -1.15
N LYS A 45 10.10 6.60 -1.67
CA LYS A 45 8.71 6.20 -1.49
C LYS A 45 8.00 6.20 -2.84
N ALA A 46 7.01 5.33 -2.98
CA ALA A 46 6.20 5.29 -4.18
C ALA A 46 5.39 6.59 -4.35
N LEU A 47 5.47 7.16 -5.55
CA LEU A 47 4.69 8.33 -5.95
C LEU A 47 3.54 7.91 -6.88
N TYR A 48 2.54 8.79 -6.98
CA TYR A 48 1.47 8.62 -7.94
C TYR A 48 2.01 8.55 -9.38
N GLY A 49 1.36 7.75 -10.23
CA GLY A 49 1.78 7.55 -11.62
C GLY A 49 2.90 6.53 -11.83
N LEU A 50 3.59 6.08 -10.77
CA LEU A 50 4.50 4.94 -10.88
C LEU A 50 3.71 3.63 -11.03
N LYS A 51 4.06 2.83 -12.05
CA LYS A 51 3.41 1.54 -12.31
C LYS A 51 3.51 0.56 -11.13
N GLN A 52 4.59 0.65 -10.37
CA GLN A 52 4.89 -0.18 -9.20
C GLN A 52 4.30 0.36 -7.89
N ALA A 53 3.81 1.60 -7.84
CA ALA A 53 3.27 2.19 -6.61
C ALA A 53 2.10 1.40 -6.01
N PRO A 54 1.12 0.91 -6.80
CA PRO A 54 0.04 0.08 -6.26
C PRO A 54 0.54 -1.23 -5.64
N ARG A 55 1.57 -1.83 -6.23
CA ARG A 55 2.15 -3.07 -5.71
C ARG A 55 2.94 -2.85 -4.43
N ALA A 56 3.76 -1.80 -4.39
CA ALA A 56 4.53 -1.42 -3.20
C ALA A 56 3.60 -1.14 -2.01
N TRP A 57 2.49 -0.43 -2.25
CA TRP A 57 1.47 -0.20 -1.22
C TRP A 57 0.79 -1.49 -0.76
N TYR A 58 0.35 -2.34 -1.69
CA TYR A 58 -0.32 -3.60 -1.34
C TYR A 58 0.58 -4.53 -0.50
N ASP A 59 1.85 -4.68 -0.91
CA ASP A 59 2.81 -5.51 -0.16
C ASP A 59 3.00 -4.98 1.27
N GLU A 60 3.19 -3.67 1.45
CA GLU A 60 3.38 -3.03 2.76
C GLU A 60 2.16 -3.21 3.67
N LEU A 61 0.97 -2.85 3.16
CA LEU A 61 -0.27 -2.97 3.92
C LEU A 61 -0.57 -4.42 4.27
N SER A 62 -0.36 -5.33 3.33
CA SER A 62 -0.54 -6.75 3.55
C SER A 62 0.38 -7.27 4.65
N ASN A 63 1.66 -6.89 4.63
CA ASN A 63 2.63 -7.30 5.64
C ASN A 63 2.26 -6.75 7.02
N PHE A 64 1.84 -5.49 7.09
CA PHE A 64 1.34 -4.89 8.32
C PHE A 64 0.14 -5.66 8.88
N LEU A 65 -0.87 -5.98 8.06
CA LEU A 65 -2.06 -6.71 8.50
C LEU A 65 -1.71 -8.12 8.99
N MET A 66 -0.83 -8.84 8.29
CA MET A 66 -0.35 -10.14 8.74
C MET A 66 0.38 -10.05 10.10
N SER A 67 1.17 -9.00 10.32
CA SER A 67 1.82 -8.75 11.63
C SER A 67 0.81 -8.51 12.77
N LYS A 68 -0.43 -8.10 12.45
CA LYS A 68 -1.53 -7.89 13.41
C LYS A 68 -2.46 -9.11 13.56
N GLY A 69 -2.06 -10.26 13.01
CA GLY A 69 -2.79 -11.52 13.11
C GLY A 69 -3.93 -11.69 12.10
N PHE A 70 -3.94 -10.89 11.03
CA PHE A 70 -4.83 -11.15 9.89
C PHE A 70 -4.23 -12.21 8.96
N THR A 71 -5.09 -12.88 8.22
CA THR A 71 -4.73 -13.89 7.20
C THR A 71 -5.33 -13.51 5.86
N LYS A 72 -4.63 -13.82 4.77
CA LYS A 72 -5.16 -13.57 3.42
C LYS A 72 -6.29 -14.52 3.10
N GLY A 73 -7.30 -14.05 2.38
CA GLY A 73 -8.33 -14.90 1.81
C GLY A 73 -7.73 -15.92 0.83
N THR A 74 -8.29 -17.13 0.83
CA THR A 74 -7.83 -18.23 -0.05
C THR A 74 -8.30 -18.06 -1.49
N ILE A 75 -9.49 -17.49 -1.69
CA ILE A 75 -10.08 -17.26 -3.01
C ILE A 75 -9.66 -15.90 -3.58
N ASP A 76 -9.60 -14.88 -2.73
CA ASP A 76 -9.27 -13.51 -3.10
C ASP A 76 -8.23 -12.93 -2.11
N PRO A 77 -6.95 -12.84 -2.51
CA PRO A 77 -5.87 -12.31 -1.67
C PRO A 77 -6.00 -10.82 -1.34
N THR A 78 -6.88 -10.08 -2.00
CA THR A 78 -7.14 -8.66 -1.67
C THR A 78 -8.01 -8.48 -0.44
N LYS A 79 -8.65 -9.56 0.01
CA LYS A 79 -9.44 -9.63 1.24
C LYS A 79 -8.59 -10.28 2.33
N VAL A 80 -8.62 -9.69 3.52
CA VAL A 80 -8.00 -10.28 4.71
C VAL A 80 -9.04 -10.60 5.78
N LEU A 81 -8.79 -11.65 6.54
CA LEU A 81 -9.64 -12.19 7.60
C LEU A 81 -8.90 -12.19 8.92
N LYS A 82 -9.58 -11.82 10.00
CA LYS A 82 -9.08 -12.02 11.37
C LYS A 82 -10.06 -12.88 12.14
N GLN A 83 -9.56 -13.98 12.69
CA GLN A 83 -10.34 -14.81 13.60
C GLN A 83 -10.44 -14.13 14.97
N SER A 84 -11.64 -14.16 15.55
CA SER A 84 -11.87 -13.67 16.91
C SER A 84 -11.34 -14.66 17.95
N GLN A 85 -10.78 -14.17 19.06
CA GLN A 85 -10.29 -15.03 20.15
C GLN A 85 -11.41 -15.65 21.02
N GLN A 86 -12.68 -15.32 20.78
CA GLN A 86 -13.79 -15.71 21.67
C GLN A 86 -14.59 -16.95 21.22
N GLY A 87 -14.08 -17.77 20.29
CA GLY A 87 -14.79 -18.98 19.83
C GLY A 87 -16.06 -18.71 19.01
N VAL A 88 -16.50 -17.46 18.91
CA VAL A 88 -17.49 -16.99 17.95
C VAL A 88 -16.73 -16.51 16.70
N SER A 89 -16.94 -17.20 15.58
CA SER A 89 -16.41 -16.84 14.25
C SER A 89 -17.02 -15.49 13.81
N ASN A 90 -16.45 -14.42 14.32
CA ASN A 90 -16.61 -13.06 13.81
C ASN A 90 -15.41 -12.80 12.91
N ASP A 91 -15.46 -13.35 11.69
CA ASP A 91 -14.40 -13.11 10.73
C ASP A 91 -14.55 -11.69 10.18
N VAL A 92 -13.56 -10.84 10.47
CA VAL A 92 -13.53 -9.45 10.00
C VAL A 92 -12.94 -9.45 8.60
N LEU A 93 -13.74 -9.06 7.61
CA LEU A 93 -13.28 -8.91 6.23
C LEU A 93 -12.91 -7.45 5.95
N VAL A 94 -11.62 -7.21 5.68
CA VAL A 94 -11.13 -5.89 5.26
C VAL A 94 -10.89 -5.91 3.75
N ASN A 95 -11.51 -4.97 3.04
CA ASN A 95 -11.30 -4.76 1.61
C ASN A 95 -10.20 -3.71 1.39
N ILE A 96 -9.11 -4.09 0.75
CA ILE A 96 -8.00 -3.18 0.46
C ILE A 96 -8.31 -2.43 -0.83
N LYS A 97 -8.91 -1.24 -0.71
CA LYS A 97 -9.12 -0.32 -1.84
C LYS A 97 -7.91 0.61 -1.98
N GLY A 98 -7.48 0.83 -3.22
CA GLY A 98 -6.23 1.54 -3.57
C GLY A 98 -5.49 0.95 -4.79
N VAL A 99 -6.01 -0.13 -5.39
CA VAL A 99 -5.41 -0.86 -6.52
C VAL A 99 -6.18 -0.60 -7.84
N LYS A 100 -6.81 0.56 -8.00
CA LYS A 100 -7.33 0.97 -9.31
C LYS A 100 -6.44 2.08 -9.85
N VAL A 101 -5.54 1.69 -10.76
CA VAL A 101 -4.93 2.60 -11.73
C VAL A 101 -5.96 2.88 -12.81
#